data_AF-A0A672NRI3-F1
#
_entry.id   AF-A0A672NRI3-F1
#
_cell.length_a   1.000
_cell.length_b   1.000
_cell.length_c   1.000
_cell.angle_alpha   90.00
_cell.angle_beta   90.00
_cell.angle_gamma   90.00
#
_symmetry.space_group_name_H-M   'P 1'
#
loop_
_entity.id
_entity.type
_entity.pdbx_description
1 polymer ?
#
loop_
_entity_poly.entity_id
_entity_poly.type
_entity_poly.pdbx_seq_one_letter_code
_entity_poly.pdbx_strand_id
1 'polypeptide(L)'
;LEIYRINDDGTEQLVHRTEVIKNNLNPVWEPFKVSLISLCSCDDERKLKCLVWDYDSRGKHDFIGEFYTNFKEMQKISSGNKVTWDCINPKYKLKKKNYKNSGLVILSDLKVRLHRVYSFLDYIMGGCQIHFTVSGNSSALHI
;
A
#
# COMPACT_ATOMS: atom_id res chain seq x y z
N LEU A 1 8.52 6.14 5.01
CA LEU A 1 7.17 5.54 5.09
C LEU A 1 7.12 4.25 4.26
N GLU A 2 6.62 3.18 4.86
CA GLU A 2 6.33 1.91 4.19
C GLU A 2 4.83 1.62 4.30
N ILE A 3 4.22 1.17 3.22
CA ILE A 3 2.78 0.89 3.13
C ILE A 3 2.60 -0.60 2.84
N TYR A 4 1.85 -1.27 3.71
CA TYR A 4 1.51 -2.67 3.63
C TYR A 4 0.01 -2.83 3.45
N ARG A 5 -0.39 -3.72 2.55
CA ARG A 5 -1.76 -4.21 2.44
C ARG A 5 -1.92 -5.41 3.37
N ILE A 6 -3.00 -5.44 4.14
CA ILE A 6 -3.40 -6.61 4.92
C ILE A 6 -4.30 -7.47 4.04
N ASN A 7 -3.91 -8.71 3.80
CA ASN A 7 -4.67 -9.69 3.05
C ASN A 7 -5.73 -10.38 3.94
N ASP A 8 -6.66 -11.10 3.32
CA ASP A 8 -7.77 -11.76 4.02
C ASP A 8 -7.30 -12.89 4.96
N ASP A 9 -6.13 -13.47 4.69
CA ASP A 9 -5.44 -14.44 5.54
C ASP A 9 -4.61 -13.80 6.68
N GLY A 10 -4.66 -12.46 6.80
CA GLY A 10 -3.90 -11.69 7.78
C GLY A 10 -2.44 -11.44 7.40
N THR A 11 -1.97 -11.92 6.25
CA THR A 11 -0.60 -11.65 5.79
C THR A 11 -0.43 -10.20 5.36
N GLU A 12 0.76 -9.64 5.60
CA GLU A 12 1.12 -8.27 5.23
C GLU A 12 1.94 -8.27 3.94
N GLN A 13 1.47 -7.59 2.90
CA GLN A 13 2.20 -7.43 1.64
C GLN A 13 2.68 -5.99 1.48
N LEU A 14 3.98 -5.79 1.29
CA LEU A 14 4.54 -4.47 0.99
C LEU A 14 4.03 -3.98 -0.38
N VAL A 15 3.34 -2.84 -0.36
CA VAL A 15 2.80 -2.18 -1.57
C VAL A 15 3.76 -1.11 -2.06
N HIS A 16 4.25 -0.29 -1.14
CA HIS A 16 5.08 0.86 -1.50
C HIS A 16 6.04 1.23 -0.37
N ARG A 17 7.23 1.69 -0.75
CA ARG A 17 8.22 2.29 0.14
C ARG A 17 8.65 3.61 -0.47
N THR A 18 8.46 4.67 0.31
CA THR A 18 8.90 6.05 -0.02
C THR A 18 10.41 6.22 0.12
N GLU A 19 10.94 7.31 -0.42
CA GLU A 19 12.31 7.72 -0.24
C GLU A 19 12.65 8.09 1.21
N VAL A 20 13.95 8.03 1.50
CA VAL A 20 14.50 8.45 2.78
C VAL A 20 14.80 9.94 2.73
N ILE A 21 14.11 10.71 3.56
CA ILE A 21 14.37 12.14 3.74
C ILE A 21 15.27 12.32 4.95
N LYS A 22 16.52 12.73 4.72
CA LYS A 22 17.52 12.91 5.78
C LYS A 22 17.35 14.26 6.47
N ASN A 23 17.61 14.28 7.79
CA ASN A 23 17.68 15.51 8.60
C ASN A 23 16.41 16.38 8.57
N ASN A 24 15.21 15.78 8.57
CA ASN A 24 13.96 16.52 8.58
C ASN A 24 12.98 15.97 9.64
N LEU A 25 12.56 16.84 10.58
CA LEU A 25 11.57 16.51 11.61
C LEU A 25 10.13 16.50 11.09
N ASN A 26 9.89 17.09 9.91
CA ASN A 26 8.61 17.12 9.21
C ASN A 26 8.82 16.67 7.75
N PRO A 27 9.16 15.38 7.52
CA PRO A 27 9.43 14.89 6.17
C PRO A 27 8.16 15.01 5.30
N VAL A 28 8.33 15.59 4.12
CA VAL A 28 7.29 15.62 3.07
C VAL A 28 7.76 14.70 1.96
N TRP A 29 7.09 13.55 1.83
CA TRP A 29 7.42 12.57 0.79
C TRP A 29 6.97 13.04 -0.58
N GLU A 30 7.75 12.70 -1.60
CA GLU A 30 7.43 12.95 -3.00
C GLU A 30 6.13 12.22 -3.40
N PRO A 31 5.31 12.81 -4.27
CA PRO A 31 4.10 12.16 -4.76
C PRO A 31 4.41 10.84 -5.48
N PHE A 32 3.80 9.75 -5.04
CA PHE A 32 3.96 8.43 -5.67
C PHE A 32 2.68 7.96 -6.35
N LYS A 33 2.81 6.98 -7.24
CA LYS A 33 1.69 6.35 -7.94
C LYS A 33 1.66 4.86 -7.63
N VAL A 34 0.51 4.36 -7.19
CA VAL A 34 0.24 2.94 -6.96
C VAL A 34 -1.07 2.56 -7.63
N SER A 35 -1.17 1.33 -8.13
CA SER A 35 -2.45 0.82 -8.66
C SER A 35 -3.38 0.46 -7.51
N LEU A 36 -4.69 0.66 -7.69
CA LEU A 36 -5.70 0.27 -6.70
C LEU A 36 -5.70 -1.24 -6.43
N ILE A 37 -5.36 -2.04 -7.46
CA ILE A 37 -5.20 -3.49 -7.33
C ILE A 37 -4.06 -3.83 -6.37
N SER A 38 -2.91 -3.15 -6.49
CA SER A 38 -1.78 -3.39 -5.59
C SER A 38 -2.07 -2.86 -4.18
N LEU A 39 -2.61 -1.65 -4.09
CA LEU A 39 -2.87 -0.97 -2.82
C LEU A 39 -3.90 -1.71 -1.98
N CYS A 40 -5.08 -1.97 -2.55
CA CYS A 40 -6.22 -2.44 -1.78
C CYS A 40 -7.02 -3.55 -2.48
N SER A 41 -6.46 -4.18 -3.52
CA SER A 41 -7.15 -5.21 -4.32
C SER A 41 -8.52 -4.76 -4.85
N CYS A 42 -8.66 -3.46 -5.15
CA CYS A 42 -9.92 -2.83 -5.55
C CYS A 42 -11.04 -2.83 -4.48
N ASP A 43 -10.70 -3.12 -3.23
CA ASP A 43 -11.58 -3.00 -2.06
C ASP A 43 -11.18 -1.75 -1.26
N ASP A 44 -12.05 -0.75 -1.21
CA ASP A 44 -11.77 0.54 -0.60
C ASP A 44 -11.75 0.51 0.94
N GLU A 45 -12.37 -0.49 1.55
CA GLU A 45 -12.42 -0.70 3.01
C GLU A 45 -11.25 -1.54 3.52
N ARG A 46 -10.48 -2.17 2.60
CA ARG A 46 -9.31 -2.97 2.95
C ARG A 46 -8.30 -2.19 3.77
N LYS A 47 -7.90 -2.79 4.89
CA LYS A 47 -6.94 -2.19 5.82
C LYS A 47 -5.54 -2.11 5.22
N LEU A 48 -4.96 -0.93 5.36
CA LEU A 48 -3.57 -0.61 5.06
C LEU A 48 -2.85 -0.36 6.38
N LYS A 49 -1.66 -0.93 6.52
CA LYS A 49 -0.75 -0.68 7.62
C LYS A 49 0.42 0.16 7.12
N CYS A 50 0.66 1.28 7.78
CA CYS A 50 1.70 2.22 7.41
C CYS A 50 2.74 2.30 8.51
N LEU A 51 4.01 2.10 8.16
CA LEU A 51 5.15 2.13 9.08
C LEU A 51 6.02 3.36 8.82
N VAL A 52 6.38 4.05 9.89
CA VAL A 52 7.26 5.22 9.86
C VAL A 52 8.55 4.87 10.60
N TRP A 53 9.66 5.03 9.89
CA TRP A 53 11.01 4.69 10.35
C TRP A 53 11.90 5.93 10.24
N ASP A 54 12.77 6.10 11.24
CA ASP A 54 13.87 7.05 11.20
C ASP A 54 15.12 6.34 10.62
N TYR A 55 15.61 6.87 9.51
CA TYR A 55 16.78 6.30 8.86
C TYR A 55 18.05 6.93 9.42
N ASP A 56 18.78 6.17 10.25
CA ASP A 56 20.15 6.51 10.62
C ASP A 56 21.16 5.88 9.64
N SER A 57 22.07 6.70 9.11
CA SER A 57 23.19 6.26 8.25
C SER A 57 24.32 5.54 9.00
N ARG A 58 24.38 5.67 10.33
CA ARG A 58 25.48 5.18 11.17
C ARG A 58 25.10 4.02 12.08
N GLY A 59 23.86 3.54 12.01
CA GLY A 59 23.36 2.58 12.98
C GLY A 59 22.06 1.89 12.59
N LYS A 60 21.32 1.47 13.61
CA LYS A 60 20.04 0.79 13.48
C LYS A 60 18.94 1.82 13.18
N HIS A 61 18.12 1.58 12.17
CA HIS A 61 16.95 2.40 11.90
C HIS A 61 15.97 2.34 13.08
N ASP A 62 15.57 3.50 13.58
CA ASP A 62 14.67 3.60 14.72
C ASP A 62 13.21 3.58 14.27
N PHE A 63 12.42 2.75 14.93
CA PHE A 63 11.00 2.69 14.66
C PHE A 63 10.30 3.88 15.31
N ILE A 64 9.72 4.78 14.52
CA ILE A 64 8.99 5.94 15.02
C ILE A 64 7.60 5.51 15.47
N GLY A 65 6.87 4.82 14.60
CA GLY A 65 5.51 4.35 14.87
C GLY A 65 4.79 3.80 13.64
N GLU A 66 3.58 3.32 13.87
CA GLU A 66 2.67 2.79 12.87
C GLU A 66 1.30 3.45 12.97
N PHE A 67 0.58 3.45 11.86
CA PHE A 67 -0.83 3.81 11.79
C PHE A 67 -1.55 2.92 10.79
N TYR A 68 -2.87 2.83 10.93
CA TYR A 68 -3.73 2.07 10.05
C TYR A 68 -4.69 3.01 9.34
N THR A 69 -5.02 2.67 8.09
CA THR A 69 -6.00 3.41 7.29
C THR A 69 -6.60 2.51 6.21
N ASN A 70 -7.43 3.04 5.33
CA ASN A 70 -7.95 2.40 4.13
C ASN A 70 -8.17 3.45 3.03
N PHE A 71 -8.43 3.01 1.81
CA PHE A 71 -8.58 3.92 0.69
C PHE A 71 -9.80 4.84 0.84
N LYS A 72 -10.90 4.32 1.41
CA LYS A 72 -12.12 5.08 1.72
C LYS A 72 -11.87 6.27 2.65
N GLU A 73 -11.01 6.11 3.65
CA GLU A 73 -10.57 7.20 4.54
C GLU A 73 -9.71 8.22 3.81
N MET A 74 -8.75 7.76 2.99
CA MET A 74 -7.90 8.66 2.19
C MET A 74 -8.75 9.51 1.24
N GLN A 75 -9.79 8.95 0.63
CA GLN A 75 -10.69 9.64 -0.28
C GLN A 75 -11.44 10.82 0.35
N LYS A 76 -11.57 10.88 1.69
CA LYS A 76 -12.21 11.99 2.41
C LYS A 76 -11.51 13.33 2.17
N ILE A 77 -10.26 13.33 1.71
CA ILE A 77 -9.53 14.55 1.34
C ILE A 77 -10.21 15.30 0.18
N SER A 78 -10.89 14.59 -0.72
CA SER A 78 -11.64 15.19 -1.83
C SER A 78 -12.81 16.05 -1.36
N SER A 79 -13.32 15.79 -0.15
CA SER A 79 -14.39 16.59 0.47
C SER A 79 -13.88 17.88 1.11
N GLY A 80 -12.60 18.23 0.92
CA GLY A 80 -11.95 19.38 1.56
C GLY A 80 -11.51 19.14 3.01
N ASN A 81 -11.68 17.91 3.51
CA ASN A 81 -11.26 17.55 4.86
C ASN A 81 -9.76 17.25 4.90
N LYS A 82 -9.08 17.68 5.96
CA LYS A 82 -7.72 17.21 6.24
C LYS A 82 -7.79 15.77 6.73
N VAL A 83 -7.04 14.88 6.10
CA VAL A 83 -6.93 13.48 6.56
C VAL A 83 -5.62 13.34 7.32
N THR A 84 -5.73 13.00 8.60
CA THR A 84 -4.61 12.94 9.54
C THR A 84 -4.68 11.68 10.38
N TRP A 85 -3.53 11.04 10.62
CA TRP A 85 -3.42 9.86 11.47
C TRP A 85 -2.37 10.06 12.57
N ASP A 86 -2.67 9.59 13.77
CA ASP A 86 -1.71 9.51 14.86
C ASP A 86 -0.68 8.42 14.57
N CYS A 87 0.60 8.78 14.59
CA CYS A 87 1.68 7.81 14.49
C CYS A 87 1.94 7.19 15.86
N ILE A 88 1.68 5.89 16.02
CA ILE A 88 1.74 5.21 17.32
C ILE A 88 2.90 4.24 17.37
N ASN A 89 3.79 4.40 18.35
CA ASN A 89 4.81 3.41 18.67
C ASN A 89 4.26 2.42 19.72
N PRO A 90 4.01 1.13 19.38
CA PRO A 90 3.49 0.15 20.32
C PRO A 90 4.42 -0.03 21.54
N LYS A 91 5.74 0.09 21.35
CA LYS A 91 6.72 -0.05 22.44
C LYS A 91 6.59 1.08 23.44
N TYR A 92 6.39 2.31 22.99
CA TYR A 92 6.19 3.45 23.90
C TYR A 92 4.79 3.47 24.49
N LYS A 93 3.77 3.08 23.75
CA LYS A 93 2.40 2.94 24.27
C LYS A 93 2.33 1.99 25.46
N LEU A 94 3.10 0.90 25.45
CA LEU A 94 3.17 -0.05 26.55
C LEU A 94 4.06 0.41 27.72
N LYS A 95 5.15 1.15 27.44
CA LYS A 95 6.16 1.51 28.45
C LYS A 95 5.93 2.86 29.13
N LYS A 96 5.33 3.83 28.44
CA LYS A 96 5.24 5.22 28.89
C LYS A 96 3.79 5.57 29.26
N LYS A 97 3.54 5.81 30.55
CA LYS A 97 2.19 6.14 31.09
C LYS A 97 1.51 7.35 30.44
N ASN A 98 2.28 8.36 30.00
CA ASN A 98 1.76 9.60 29.39
C ASN A 98 2.01 9.69 27.88
N TYR A 99 2.24 8.56 27.20
CA TYR A 99 2.46 8.56 25.76
C TYR A 99 1.14 8.74 24.99
N LYS A 100 1.08 9.76 24.13
CA LYS A 100 -0.05 10.00 23.23
C LYS A 100 0.23 9.47 21.83
N ASN A 101 1.25 10.02 21.16
CA ASN A 101 1.69 9.62 19.82
C ASN A 101 3.18 10.01 19.61
N SER A 102 3.77 9.55 18.51
CA SER A 102 5.13 9.86 18.05
C SER A 102 5.13 10.92 16.95
N GLY A 103 4.00 11.62 16.74
CA GLY A 103 3.79 12.55 15.65
C GLY A 103 2.47 12.31 14.91
N LEU A 104 2.21 13.17 13.92
CA LEU A 104 1.02 13.13 13.07
C LEU A 104 1.45 12.92 11.63
N VAL A 105 0.75 12.04 10.91
CA VAL A 105 0.90 11.84 9.47
C VAL A 105 -0.27 12.50 8.77
N ILE A 106 0.01 13.37 7.80
CA ILE A 106 -0.99 14.16 7.09
C ILE A 106 -0.97 13.77 5.61
N LEU A 107 -2.13 13.39 5.07
CA LEU A 107 -2.30 13.25 3.63
C LEU A 107 -2.49 14.64 3.02
N SER A 108 -1.54 15.08 2.20
CA SER A 108 -1.55 16.43 1.62
C SER A 108 -2.33 16.52 0.31
N ASP A 109 -2.20 15.50 -0.55
CA ASP A 109 -2.90 15.42 -1.83
C ASP A 109 -3.19 13.94 -2.16
N LEU A 110 -4.32 13.69 -2.82
CA LEU A 110 -4.66 12.38 -3.37
C LEU A 110 -5.32 12.55 -4.74
N LYS A 111 -4.61 12.16 -5.79
CA LYS A 111 -5.14 12.17 -7.15
C LYS A 111 -5.48 10.76 -7.61
N VAL A 112 -6.76 10.41 -7.56
CA VAL A 112 -7.27 9.15 -8.12
C VAL A 112 -7.47 9.32 -9.63
N ARG A 113 -6.62 8.68 -10.42
CA ARG A 113 -6.84 8.56 -11.86
C ARG A 113 -7.44 7.19 -12.17
N LEU A 114 -8.76 7.15 -12.40
CA LEU A 114 -9.44 6.00 -12.97
C LEU A 114 -9.02 5.84 -14.44
N HIS A 115 -7.85 5.26 -14.67
CA HIS A 115 -7.61 4.63 -15.96
C HIS A 115 -8.36 3.31 -15.90
N ARG A 116 -9.46 3.18 -16.66
CA ARG A 116 -10.05 1.87 -16.96
C ARG A 116 -8.96 1.09 -17.68
N VAL A 117 -8.16 0.34 -16.93
CA VAL A 117 -7.30 -0.68 -17.50
C VAL A 117 -8.29 -1.76 -17.92
N TYR A 118 -8.64 -1.80 -19.20
CA TYR A 118 -9.44 -2.87 -19.75
C TYR A 118 -8.82 -4.18 -19.29
N SER A 119 -9.59 -4.93 -18.53
CA SER A 119 -9.17 -6.23 -18.05
C SER A 119 -8.97 -7.16 -19.25
N PHE A 120 -8.21 -8.25 -19.05
CA PHE A 120 -8.15 -9.32 -20.04
C PHE A 120 -9.55 -9.81 -20.44
N LEU A 121 -10.51 -9.78 -19.51
CA LEU A 121 -11.91 -10.12 -19.78
C LEU A 121 -12.58 -9.11 -20.70
N ASP A 122 -12.29 -7.81 -20.61
CA ASP A 122 -12.81 -6.81 -21.55
C ASP A 122 -12.28 -7.06 -22.98
N TYR A 123 -11.07 -7.59 -23.12
CA TYR A 123 -10.51 -7.97 -24.41
C TYR A 123 -11.20 -9.21 -25.01
N ILE A 124 -11.55 -10.19 -24.17
CA ILE A 124 -12.35 -11.36 -24.59
C ILE A 124 -13.79 -10.94 -24.93
N MET A 125 -14.41 -10.11 -24.08
CA MET A 125 -15.77 -9.59 -24.26
C MET A 125 -15.87 -8.64 -25.48
N GLY A 126 -14.77 -7.98 -25.86
CA GLY A 126 -14.62 -7.22 -27.10
C GLY A 126 -14.44 -8.07 -28.36
N GLY A 127 -14.49 -9.41 -28.24
CA GLY A 127 -14.48 -10.34 -29.37
C GLY A 127 -13.14 -11.02 -29.65
N CYS A 128 -12.13 -10.90 -28.78
CA CYS A 128 -10.89 -11.64 -28.98
C CYS A 128 -11.05 -13.10 -28.55
N GLN A 129 -10.82 -14.03 -29.49
CA GLN A 129 -10.79 -15.47 -29.21
C GLN A 129 -9.40 -15.90 -28.73
N ILE A 130 -9.35 -16.63 -27.61
CA ILE A 130 -8.11 -17.25 -27.11
C ILE A 130 -8.01 -18.63 -27.74
N HIS A 131 -7.03 -18.82 -28.62
CA HIS A 131 -6.77 -20.12 -29.22
C HIS A 131 -5.75 -20.87 -28.36
N PHE A 132 -6.21 -21.91 -27.66
CA PHE A 132 -5.36 -22.78 -26.85
C PHE A 132 -5.05 -24.03 -27.66
N THR A 133 -3.77 -24.27 -27.98
CA THR A 133 -3.34 -25.51 -28.64
C THR A 133 -2.50 -26.33 -27.67
N VAL A 134 -2.98 -27.54 -27.36
CA VAL A 134 -2.21 -28.55 -26.64
C VAL A 134 -1.65 -29.53 -27.65
N SER A 135 -0.33 -29.58 -27.78
CA SER A 135 0.35 -30.71 -28.42
C SER A 135 0.77 -31.70 -27.34
N GLY A 136 0.07 -32.83 -27.25
CA GLY A 136 0.55 -33.98 -26.48
C GLY A 136 1.59 -34.75 -27.29
N ASN A 137 2.79 -34.97 -26.73
CA ASN A 137 3.71 -35.96 -27.27
C ASN A 137 3.11 -37.35 -27.05
N SER A 138 2.46 -37.91 -28.07
CA SER A 138 2.16 -39.34 -28.12
C SER A 138 3.41 -40.06 -28.63
N SER A 139 4.30 -40.41 -27.71
CA SER A 139 5.40 -41.35 -27.97
C SER A 139 5.03 -42.72 -27.41
N ALA A 140 4.14 -43.44 -28.10
CA ALA A 140 4.11 -44.90 -28.06
C ALA A 140 3.19 -45.42 -29.18
N LEU A 141 3.80 -45.98 -30.22
CA LEU A 141 3.44 -47.25 -30.89
C LEU A 141 4.03 -47.26 -32.31
N HIS A 142 5.22 -47.84 -32.45
CA HIS A 142 5.52 -48.69 -33.59
C HIS A 142 6.09 -50.00 -33.02
N ILE A 143 5.22 -51.02 -33.08
CA ILE A 143 5.42 -52.46 -33.27
C ILE A 143 6.85 -52.97 -33.07
#